data_AF-A0A8C2DJQ3-F1
#
_entry.id   AF-A0A8C2DJQ3-F1
#
_cell.length_a   1.000
_cell.length_b   1.000
_cell.length_c   1.000
_cell.angle_alpha   90.00
_cell.angle_beta   90.00
_cell.angle_gamma   90.00
#
_symmetry.space_group_name_H-M   'P 1'
#
loop_
_entity.id
_entity.type
_entity.pdbx_description
1 polymer ?
#
loop_
_entity_poly.entity_id
_entity_poly.type
_entity_poly.pdbx_seq_one_letter_code
_entity_poly.pdbx_strand_id
1 'polypeptide(L)'
;MTDYGEEQRNELEAIESIYPDSFTVLSEEPTSFTITVTSDAGENEETVEVTLKFTYVEKYPDEPPLWEIFSQENLEDSDTEDILNFLSWKARFEQEMVELKKKRQKEEEQPGKGKLTGEVKTY
;
A
#
# COMPACT_ATOMS: atom_id res chain seq x y z
N MET A 1 -10.47 9.17 14.75
CA MET A 1 -11.04 8.72 13.47
C MET A 1 -10.13 9.32 12.43
N THR A 2 -9.43 8.48 11.69
CA THR A 2 -8.51 8.92 10.63
C THR A 2 -9.36 9.56 9.53
N ASP A 3 -8.97 10.74 9.05
CA ASP A 3 -9.64 11.39 7.92
C ASP A 3 -8.99 10.88 6.63
N TYR A 4 -9.48 9.75 6.13
CA TYR A 4 -8.91 9.09 4.95
C TYR A 4 -8.95 10.00 3.71
N GLY A 5 -9.96 10.86 3.59
CA GLY A 5 -10.07 11.79 2.47
C GLY A 5 -8.95 12.84 2.46
N GLU A 6 -8.60 13.41 3.62
CA GLU A 6 -7.45 14.32 3.74
C GLU A 6 -6.13 13.61 3.48
N GLU A 7 -5.92 12.41 4.02
CA GLU A 7 -4.71 11.62 3.76
C GLU A 7 -4.54 11.29 2.27
N GLN A 8 -5.62 10.86 1.60
CA GLN A 8 -5.63 10.57 0.17
C GLN A 8 -5.27 11.81 -0.68
N ARG A 9 -5.81 12.99 -0.35
CA ARG A 9 -5.50 14.23 -1.07
C ARG A 9 -4.05 14.66 -0.88
N ASN A 10 -3.54 14.60 0.35
CA ASN A 10 -2.16 14.96 0.66
C ASN A 10 -1.16 14.03 -0.05
N GLU A 11 -1.47 12.73 -0.10
CA GLU A 11 -0.63 11.77 -0.83
C GLU A 11 -0.68 12.00 -2.33
N LEU A 12 -1.87 12.27 -2.90
CA LEU A 12 -2.03 12.53 -4.33
C LEU A 12 -1.19 13.74 -4.78
N GLU A 13 -1.24 14.85 -4.02
CA GLU A 13 -0.43 16.05 -4.27
C GLU A 13 1.07 15.74 -4.20
N ALA A 14 1.49 14.91 -3.24
CA ALA A 14 2.88 14.48 -3.13
C ALA A 14 3.32 13.63 -4.34
N ILE A 15 2.49 12.68 -4.77
CA ILE A 15 2.79 11.82 -5.93
C ILE A 15 2.87 12.64 -7.22
N GLU A 16 1.92 13.56 -7.44
CA GLU A 16 1.94 14.46 -8.59
C GLU A 16 3.24 15.28 -8.64
N SER A 17 3.73 15.73 -7.48
CA SER A 17 5.01 16.45 -7.40
C SER A 17 6.25 15.56 -7.62
N ILE A 18 6.19 14.27 -7.28
CA ILE A 18 7.31 13.34 -7.45
C ILE A 18 7.40 12.86 -8.91
N TYR A 19 6.24 12.67 -9.57
CA TYR A 19 6.14 12.08 -10.90
C TYR A 19 5.36 12.98 -11.89
N PRO A 20 5.78 14.24 -12.11
CA PRO A 20 4.99 15.21 -12.89
C PRO A 20 4.75 14.77 -14.35
N ASP A 21 5.68 14.02 -14.95
CA ASP A 21 5.60 13.58 -16.34
C ASP A 21 4.92 12.22 -16.53
N SER A 22 4.84 11.43 -15.45
CA SER A 22 4.37 10.03 -15.50
C SER A 22 3.04 9.80 -14.77
N PHE A 23 2.50 10.84 -14.12
CA PHE A 23 1.28 10.79 -13.34
C PHE A 23 0.11 11.47 -14.08
N THR A 24 -1.09 10.90 -14.00
CA THR A 24 -2.30 11.52 -14.57
C THR A 24 -3.53 11.15 -13.76
N VAL A 25 -4.29 12.17 -13.31
CA VAL A 25 -5.57 11.98 -12.61
C VAL A 25 -6.68 11.63 -13.61
N LEU A 26 -7.50 10.62 -13.28
CA LEU A 26 -8.64 10.17 -14.08
C LEU A 26 -9.99 10.58 -13.50
N SER A 27 -10.14 10.51 -12.17
CA SER A 27 -11.36 10.89 -11.45
C SER A 27 -11.02 11.28 -10.01
N GLU A 28 -11.86 12.10 -9.38
CA GLU A 28 -11.73 12.53 -7.98
C GLU A 28 -12.74 11.82 -7.05
N GLU A 29 -13.79 11.20 -7.60
CA GLU A 29 -14.84 10.53 -6.83
C GLU A 29 -15.26 9.18 -7.46
N PRO A 30 -14.70 8.04 -7.02
CA PRO A 30 -13.52 7.92 -6.15
C PRO A 30 -12.24 8.38 -6.86
N THR A 31 -11.26 8.82 -6.07
CA THR A 31 -9.95 9.23 -6.58
C THR A 31 -9.31 8.08 -7.35
N SER A 32 -9.07 8.28 -8.64
CA SER A 32 -8.35 7.35 -9.49
C SER A 32 -7.37 8.08 -10.38
N PHE A 33 -6.21 7.50 -10.56
CA PHE A 33 -5.09 8.07 -11.30
C PHE A 33 -4.27 6.96 -11.95
N THR A 34 -3.40 7.35 -12.85
CA THR A 34 -2.45 6.47 -13.53
C THR A 34 -1.03 6.89 -13.25
N ILE A 35 -0.14 5.90 -13.16
CA ILE A 35 1.30 6.09 -13.15
C ILE A 35 1.89 5.24 -14.26
N THR A 36 2.67 5.88 -15.12
CA THR A 36 3.44 5.24 -16.18
C THR A 36 4.82 4.89 -15.67
N VAL A 37 5.24 3.65 -15.84
CA VAL A 37 6.57 3.16 -15.46
C VAL A 37 7.25 2.61 -16.70
N THR A 38 8.34 3.26 -17.09
CA THR A 38 9.18 2.88 -18.23
C THR A 38 10.50 2.31 -17.70
N SER A 39 10.95 1.19 -18.24
CA SER A 39 12.27 0.65 -17.91
C SER A 39 13.38 1.54 -18.48
N ASP A 40 14.58 1.42 -17.92
CA ASP A 40 15.76 1.91 -18.60
C ASP A 40 15.95 1.17 -19.94
N ALA A 41 16.69 1.79 -20.87
CA ALA A 41 16.91 1.23 -22.19
C ALA A 41 17.82 0.01 -22.09
N GLY A 42 17.35 -1.12 -22.62
CA GLY A 42 18.12 -2.35 -22.68
C GLY A 42 19.31 -2.26 -23.64
N GLU A 43 20.05 -3.36 -23.77
CA GLU A 43 21.23 -3.46 -24.66
C GLU A 43 20.91 -3.18 -26.14
N ASN A 44 19.65 -3.36 -26.54
CA ASN A 44 19.15 -3.10 -27.89
C ASN A 44 18.42 -1.74 -28.03
N GLU A 45 18.54 -0.85 -27.06
CA GLU A 45 17.76 0.40 -26.97
C GLU A 45 16.24 0.17 -26.84
N GLU A 46 15.82 -1.05 -26.47
CA GLU A 46 14.43 -1.41 -26.23
C GLU A 46 14.02 -1.07 -24.79
N THR A 47 12.86 -0.44 -24.62
CA THR A 47 12.25 -0.14 -23.32
C THR A 47 10.93 -0.86 -23.18
N VAL A 48 10.63 -1.31 -21.97
CA VAL A 48 9.30 -1.81 -21.60
C VAL A 48 8.56 -0.75 -20.82
N GLU A 49 7.25 -0.65 -21.03
CA GLU A 49 6.42 0.34 -20.35
C GLU A 49 5.11 -0.27 -19.87
N VAL A 50 4.70 0.11 -18.66
CA VAL A 50 3.40 -0.24 -18.11
C VAL A 50 2.76 1.00 -17.49
N THR A 51 1.48 1.22 -17.81
CA THR A 51 0.66 2.21 -17.12
C THR A 51 -0.26 1.51 -16.14
N LEU A 52 -0.05 1.77 -14.86
CA LEU A 52 -0.87 1.24 -13.78
C LEU A 52 -1.91 2.26 -13.38
N LYS A 53 -3.18 1.85 -13.35
CA LYS A 53 -4.26 2.66 -12.78
C LYS A 53 -4.51 2.24 -11.34
N PHE A 54 -4.50 3.23 -10.45
CA PHE A 54 -4.84 3.08 -9.04
C PHE A 54 -6.19 3.74 -8.78
N THR A 55 -7.00 3.13 -7.93
CA THR A 55 -8.25 3.69 -7.42
C THR A 55 -8.26 3.58 -5.90
N TYR A 56 -8.32 4.72 -5.22
CA TYR A 56 -8.43 4.73 -3.76
C TYR A 56 -9.78 4.19 -3.31
N VAL A 57 -9.73 3.33 -2.30
CA VAL A 57 -10.90 2.85 -1.57
C VAL A 57 -11.16 3.77 -0.38
N GLU A 58 -12.40 3.75 0.14
CA GLU A 58 -12.83 4.62 1.24
C GLU A 58 -11.90 4.58 2.46
N LYS A 59 -11.28 3.42 2.73
CA LYS A 59 -10.42 3.19 3.88
C LYS A 59 -8.93 3.16 3.54
N TYR A 60 -8.51 3.60 2.36
CA TYR A 60 -7.08 3.76 2.09
C TYR A 60 -6.50 4.84 3.01
N PRO A 61 -5.37 4.61 3.73
CA PRO A 61 -4.39 3.54 3.51
C PRO A 61 -4.57 2.23 4.33
N ASP A 62 -5.59 2.11 5.19
CA ASP A 62 -5.83 0.88 5.97
C ASP A 62 -6.21 -0.32 5.10
N GLU A 63 -7.00 -0.08 4.05
CA GLU A 63 -7.29 -1.04 2.99
C GLU A 63 -6.49 -0.67 1.73
N PRO A 64 -5.86 -1.63 1.03
CA PRO A 64 -5.09 -1.35 -0.16
C PRO A 64 -5.97 -0.77 -1.28
N PRO A 65 -5.40 0.05 -2.17
CA PRO A 65 -6.14 0.56 -3.32
C PRO A 65 -6.45 -0.57 -4.30
N LEU A 66 -7.38 -0.32 -5.22
CA LEU A 66 -7.54 -1.18 -6.39
C LEU A 66 -6.52 -0.79 -7.43
N TRP A 67 -5.89 -1.77 -8.08
CA TRP A 67 -4.96 -1.54 -9.19
C TRP A 67 -5.33 -2.39 -10.41
N GLU A 68 -5.12 -1.83 -11.59
CA GLU A 68 -5.35 -2.49 -12.89
C GLU A 68 -4.27 -2.05 -13.89
N ILE A 69 -4.00 -2.90 -14.89
CA ILE A 69 -3.18 -2.51 -16.04
C ILE A 69 -4.05 -1.64 -16.95
N PHE A 70 -3.66 -0.37 -17.12
CA PHE A 70 -4.34 0.56 -18.02
C PHE A 70 -3.82 0.41 -19.46
N SER A 71 -2.50 0.27 -19.61
CA SER A 71 -1.83 -0.04 -20.87
C SER A 71 -0.47 -0.71 -20.60
N GLN A 72 0.02 -1.43 -21.60
CA GLN A 72 1.35 -2.05 -21.59
C GLN A 72 1.97 -1.94 -22.98
N GLU A 73 3.27 -1.64 -23.06
CA GLU A 73 4.06 -1.63 -24.30
C GLU A 73 5.31 -2.50 -24.11
N ASN A 74 5.57 -3.36 -25.11
CA ASN A 74 6.69 -4.32 -25.10
C ASN A 74 6.70 -5.27 -23.88
N LEU A 75 5.53 -5.56 -23.32
CA LEU A 75 5.34 -6.53 -22.23
C LEU A 75 4.34 -7.62 -22.63
N GLU A 76 4.62 -8.86 -22.24
CA GLU A 76 3.71 -9.98 -22.41
C GLU A 76 2.65 -9.99 -21.30
N ASP A 77 1.50 -10.60 -21.56
CA ASP A 77 0.43 -10.74 -20.56
C ASP A 77 0.91 -11.48 -19.30
N SER A 78 1.82 -12.44 -19.43
CA SER A 78 2.41 -13.14 -18.28
C SER A 78 3.22 -12.20 -17.39
N ASP A 79 3.94 -11.24 -17.98
CA ASP A 79 4.72 -10.27 -17.20
C ASP A 79 3.79 -9.36 -16.40
N THR A 80 2.68 -8.94 -17.00
CA THR A 80 1.71 -8.08 -16.32
C THR A 80 0.92 -8.84 -15.25
N GLU A 81 0.63 -10.13 -15.45
CA GLU A 81 0.12 -11.02 -14.40
C GLU A 81 1.09 -11.11 -13.22
N ASP A 82 2.39 -11.25 -13.47
CA ASP A 82 3.42 -11.31 -12.42
C ASP A 82 3.52 -9.97 -11.65
N ILE A 83 3.41 -8.83 -12.33
CA ILE A 83 3.36 -7.51 -11.68
C ILE A 83 2.14 -7.41 -10.75
N LEU A 84 0.95 -7.79 -11.22
CA LEU A 84 -0.27 -7.75 -10.42
C LEU A 84 -0.20 -8.69 -9.20
N ASN A 85 0.38 -9.88 -9.39
CA ASN A 85 0.62 -10.84 -8.32
C ASN A 85 1.59 -10.28 -7.28
N PHE A 86 2.67 -9.63 -7.71
CA PHE A 86 3.64 -9.00 -6.82
C PHE A 86 3.02 -7.87 -5.99
N LEU A 87 2.24 -6.99 -6.61
CA LEU A 87 1.53 -5.91 -5.91
C LEU A 87 0.58 -6.46 -4.84
N SER A 88 -0.17 -7.52 -5.19
CA SER A 88 -1.09 -8.20 -4.28
C SER A 88 -0.36 -8.83 -3.09
N TRP A 89 0.76 -9.50 -3.35
CA TRP A 89 1.59 -10.07 -2.30
C TRP A 89 2.17 -8.99 -1.38
N LYS A 90 2.70 -7.91 -1.96
CA LYS A 90 3.27 -6.79 -1.20
C LYS A 90 2.24 -6.14 -0.28
N ALA A 91 1.06 -5.79 -0.80
CA ALA A 91 0.00 -5.17 -0.02
C ALA A 91 -0.43 -6.06 1.16
N ARG A 92 -0.61 -7.36 0.90
CA ARG A 92 -0.91 -8.33 1.95
C ARG A 92 0.20 -8.42 2.99
N PHE A 93 1.45 -8.51 2.56
CA PHE A 93 2.60 -8.58 3.47
C PHE A 93 2.70 -7.35 4.37
N GLU A 94 2.48 -6.15 3.83
CA GLU A 94 2.46 -4.90 4.60
C GLU A 94 1.36 -4.91 5.65
N GLN A 95 0.15 -5.37 5.32
CA GLN A 95 -0.94 -5.54 6.30
C GLN A 95 -0.57 -6.53 7.41
N GLU A 96 -0.02 -7.70 7.06
CA GLU A 96 0.42 -8.70 8.03
C GLU A 96 1.49 -8.12 8.98
N MET A 97 2.40 -7.29 8.45
CA MET A 97 3.42 -6.62 9.24
C MET A 97 2.88 -5.56 10.18
N VAL A 98 1.88 -4.78 9.74
CA VAL A 98 1.18 -3.81 10.59
C VAL A 98 0.48 -4.53 11.76
N GLU A 99 -0.21 -5.64 11.49
CA GLU A 99 -0.90 -6.41 12.52
C GLU A 99 0.08 -7.06 13.52
N LEU A 100 1.23 -7.56 13.05
CA LEU A 100 2.27 -8.09 13.94
C LEU A 100 2.90 -7.01 14.83
N LYS A 101 3.14 -5.81 14.31
CA LYS A 101 3.62 -4.67 15.11
C LYS A 101 2.60 -4.26 16.18
N LYS A 102 1.31 -4.21 15.84
CA LYS A 102 0.22 -3.92 16.79
C LYS A 102 0.13 -4.97 17.89
N LYS A 103 0.31 -6.27 17.58
CA LYS A 103 0.31 -7.34 18.58
C LYS A 103 1.47 -7.21 19.57
N ARG A 104 2.68 -6.95 19.06
CA ARG A 104 3.88 -6.77 19.91
C ARG A 104 3.74 -5.58 20.86
N GLN A 105 3.26 -4.44 20.38
CA GLN A 105 3.01 -3.27 21.23
C GLN A 105 2.02 -3.58 22.37
N LYS A 106 0.92 -4.28 22.06
CA LYS A 106 -0.09 -4.66 23.07
C LYS A 106 0.42 -5.65 24.13
N GLU A 107 1.37 -6.51 23.78
CA GLU A 107 2.01 -7.43 24.73
C GLU A 107 3.02 -6.70 25.64
N GLU A 108 3.77 -5.74 25.10
CA GLU A 108 4.72 -4.92 25.85
C GLU A 108 4.03 -3.94 26.82
N GLU A 109 2.82 -3.47 26.50
CA GLU A 109 2.01 -2.57 27.35
C GLU A 109 1.23 -3.28 28.47
N GLN A 110 1.26 -4.63 28.56
CA GLN A 110 0.63 -5.40 29.64
C GLN A 110 1.61 -6.12 30.58
N PRO A 111 2.57 -5.44 31.26
CA PRO A 111 3.31 -6.08 32.34
C PRO A 111 2.46 -6.08 33.63
N GLY A 112 1.88 -7.23 33.98
CA GLY A 112 1.57 -7.53 35.39
C GLY A 112 0.12 -7.42 35.88
N LYS A 113 -0.82 -8.16 35.30
CA LYS A 113 -2.01 -8.64 36.05
C LYS A 113 -1.78 -10.03 36.62
N GLY A 114 -0.66 -10.22 37.34
CA GLY A 114 -0.41 -11.36 38.21
C GLY A 114 -0.92 -11.06 39.62
N LYS A 115 -1.83 -11.90 40.12
CA LYS A 115 -2.62 -11.69 41.34
C LYS A 115 -1.76 -11.53 42.61
N LEU A 116 -1.91 -10.43 43.33
CA LEU A 116 -1.49 -10.27 44.73
C LEU A 116 -2.73 -10.24 45.64
N THR A 117 -3.28 -11.40 45.97
CA THR A 117 -4.16 -11.57 47.15
C THR A 117 -3.99 -12.98 47.68
N GLY A 118 -3.37 -13.12 48.85
CA GLY A 118 -3.14 -14.41 49.50
C GLY A 118 -2.52 -14.22 50.88
N GLU A 119 -3.39 -13.82 51.81
CA GLU A 119 -3.23 -13.63 53.26
C GLU A 119 -2.01 -14.26 53.97
N VAL A 120 -1.28 -13.41 54.71
CA VAL A 120 -0.31 -13.83 55.71
C VAL A 120 -1.05 -14.38 56.92
N LYS A 121 -0.98 -15.70 57.15
CA LYS A 121 -1.39 -16.32 58.42
C LYS A 121 -0.24 -16.25 59.43
N THR A 122 -0.44 -15.50 60.51
CA THR A 122 0.42 -15.52 61.69
C THR A 122 -0.01 -16.66 62.61
N TYR A 123 0.96 -17.48 63.06
CA TYR A 123 0.79 -18.57 64.03
C TYR A 123 0.94 -18.08 65.46
#